data_AF-A0A2E6T2C8-F1
#
_entry.id   AF-A0A2E6T2C8-F1
#
_cell.length_a   1.000
_cell.length_b   1.000
_cell.length_c   1.000
_cell.angle_alpha   90.00
_cell.angle_beta   90.00
_cell.angle_gamma   90.00
#
_symmetry.space_group_name_H-M   'P 1'
#
loop_
_entity.id
_entity.type
_entity.pdbx_description
1 polymer ?
#
loop_
_entity_poly.entity_id
_entity_poly.type
_entity_poly.pdbx_seq_one_letter_code
_entity_poly.pdbx_strand_id
1 'polypeptide(L)'
;MIWQEQFARVVGVSLGWSDRALLFFCTWIVYYADRTMDAAELGEKTETARHAIQRGRRDVWLGVSIGLLLLALGLATVTLNARAWIGGGVLLGLTAVHFGVTHWWPSLRCRFWPKEWHVGLVFSLGCALQVWSVAPSNWSSLLLPVLGFGALCALSCSHITKWEQLALDQNDPDSLLNSHPVFVRHLSWFGIALGLLALTAAVFGQAAEQHAMVAVGLSALGLAWLDDRREKYSTEYLRIMADFGLYTPLLLFAFSG
;
A
#
# COMPACT_ATOMS: atom_id res chain seq x y z
N MET A 1 -1.42 7.80 -6.08
CA MET A 1 -1.59 8.70 -7.24
C MET A 1 -1.06 8.09 -8.55
N ILE A 2 0.21 7.70 -8.66
CA ILE A 2 0.76 7.11 -9.91
C ILE A 2 -0.02 5.87 -10.37
N TRP A 3 -0.32 4.95 -9.45
CA TRP A 3 -1.10 3.75 -9.76
C TRP A 3 -2.57 4.03 -10.06
N GLN A 4 -3.16 5.05 -9.44
CA GLN A 4 -4.51 5.53 -9.79
C GLN A 4 -4.54 6.04 -11.24
N GLU A 5 -3.49 6.74 -11.68
CA GLU A 5 -3.33 7.16 -13.08
C GLU A 5 -3.13 5.96 -14.02
N GLN A 6 -2.31 4.98 -13.64
CA GLN A 6 -2.14 3.75 -14.42
C GLN A 6 -3.48 3.02 -14.60
N PHE A 7 -4.29 2.91 -13.55
CA PHE A 7 -5.63 2.30 -13.63
C PHE A 7 -6.59 3.12 -14.49
N ALA A 8 -6.52 4.46 -14.41
CA ALA A 8 -7.30 5.33 -15.29
C ALA A 8 -6.98 5.08 -16.77
N ARG A 9 -5.69 4.91 -17.10
CA ARG A 9 -5.22 4.57 -18.45
C ARG A 9 -5.67 3.19 -18.92
N VAL A 10 -5.68 2.19 -18.04
CA VAL A 10 -6.21 0.84 -18.35
C VAL A 10 -7.67 0.91 -18.81
N VAL A 11 -8.47 1.78 -18.20
CA VAL A 11 -9.90 1.89 -18.48
C VAL A 11 -10.23 2.98 -19.50
N GLY A 12 -9.24 3.80 -19.89
CA GLY A 12 -9.43 4.90 -20.84
C GLY A 12 -10.20 6.09 -20.27
N VAL A 13 -10.13 6.32 -18.96
CA VAL A 13 -10.78 7.46 -18.29
C VAL A 13 -9.77 8.52 -17.90
N SER A 14 -10.21 9.79 -17.88
CA SER A 14 -9.43 10.89 -17.33
C SER A 14 -9.98 11.24 -15.94
N LEU A 15 -9.08 11.29 -14.96
CA LEU A 15 -9.42 11.76 -13.61
C LEU A 15 -9.09 13.24 -13.49
N GLY A 16 -9.86 13.95 -12.68
CA GLY A 16 -9.59 15.34 -12.32
C GLY A 16 -8.49 15.46 -11.26
N TRP A 17 -8.00 16.67 -11.03
CA TRP A 17 -7.04 16.92 -9.96
C TRP A 17 -7.66 16.63 -8.57
N SER A 18 -8.95 16.95 -8.42
CA SER A 18 -9.72 16.71 -7.19
C SER A 18 -9.79 15.22 -6.81
N ASP A 19 -9.89 14.30 -7.78
CA ASP A 19 -9.89 12.85 -7.52
C ASP A 19 -8.55 12.36 -6.95
N ARG A 20 -7.46 12.94 -7.45
CA ARG A 20 -6.09 12.62 -7.01
C ARG A 20 -5.80 13.20 -5.62
N ALA A 21 -6.23 14.44 -5.39
CA ALA A 21 -6.15 15.09 -4.09
C ALA A 21 -6.95 14.34 -3.03
N LEU A 22 -8.16 13.88 -3.37
CA LEU A 22 -8.99 13.09 -2.46
C LEU A 22 -8.31 11.79 -2.03
N LEU A 23 -7.75 11.02 -2.99
CA LEU A 23 -7.01 9.81 -2.66
C LEU A 23 -5.81 10.11 -1.75
N PHE A 24 -5.08 11.20 -2.02
CA PHE A 24 -3.95 11.62 -1.20
C PHE A 24 -4.39 11.93 0.24
N PHE A 25 -5.45 12.71 0.44
CA PHE A 25 -5.94 13.04 1.78
C PHE A 25 -6.44 11.80 2.53
N CYS A 26 -7.20 10.92 1.88
CA CYS A 26 -7.66 9.68 2.49
C CYS A 26 -6.46 8.80 2.94
N THR A 27 -5.45 8.65 2.07
CA THR A 27 -4.25 7.87 2.39
C THR A 27 -3.49 8.49 3.56
N TRP A 28 -3.35 9.82 3.60
CA TRP A 28 -2.72 10.53 4.72
C TRP A 28 -3.44 10.27 6.04
N ILE A 29 -4.77 10.34 6.05
CA ILE A 29 -5.57 10.16 7.27
C ILE A 29 -5.41 8.74 7.81
N VAL A 30 -5.48 7.73 6.94
CA VAL A 30 -5.27 6.32 7.32
C VAL A 30 -3.85 6.14 7.87
N TYR A 31 -2.84 6.67 7.18
CA TYR A 31 -1.44 6.63 7.63
C TYR A 31 -1.26 7.29 9.01
N TYR A 32 -1.82 8.48 9.21
CA TYR A 32 -1.71 9.19 10.48
C TYR A 32 -2.41 8.43 11.59
N ALA A 33 -3.61 7.88 11.33
CA ALA A 33 -4.36 7.08 12.29
C ALA A 33 -3.56 5.85 12.73
N ASP A 34 -3.09 5.04 11.78
CA ASP A 34 -2.23 3.86 12.00
C ASP A 34 -1.03 4.22 12.89
N ARG A 35 -0.32 5.30 12.52
CA ARG A 35 0.85 5.76 13.26
C ARG A 35 0.54 6.23 14.68
N THR A 36 -0.60 6.86 14.90
CA THR A 36 -1.01 7.30 16.25
C THR A 36 -1.44 6.14 17.13
N MET A 37 -2.02 5.09 16.56
CA MET A 37 -2.42 3.87 17.27
C MET A 37 -1.19 3.04 17.64
N ASP A 38 -0.25 2.85 16.70
CA ASP A 38 1.05 2.22 16.97
C ASP A 38 1.81 2.95 18.10
N ALA A 39 1.86 4.29 18.05
CA ALA A 39 2.51 5.09 19.08
C ALA A 39 1.80 5.00 20.46
N ALA A 40 0.50 4.69 20.49
CA ALA A 40 -0.24 4.47 21.72
C ALA A 40 0.02 3.08 22.32
N GLU A 41 0.17 2.05 21.48
CA GLU A 41 0.49 0.67 21.91
C GLU A 41 1.90 0.51 22.45
N LEU A 42 2.89 1.17 21.83
CA LEU A 42 4.32 1.04 22.20
C LEU A 42 4.69 1.69 23.54
N GLY A 43 3.85 2.57 24.09
CA GLY A 43 4.12 3.27 25.36
C GLY A 43 5.50 3.96 25.41
N GLU A 44 5.97 4.33 26.60
CA GLU A 44 7.29 4.96 26.82
C GLU A 44 8.50 4.05 26.49
N LYS A 45 8.31 2.81 26.05
CA LYS A 45 9.34 1.76 26.13
C LYS A 45 10.29 1.62 24.95
N THR A 46 10.16 2.39 23.86
CA THR A 46 11.11 2.33 22.75
C THR A 46 11.44 3.72 22.20
N GLU A 47 12.54 4.30 22.69
CA GLU A 47 13.14 5.50 22.11
C GLU A 47 13.79 5.17 20.76
N THR A 48 13.01 5.23 19.69
CA THR A 48 13.56 5.51 18.36
C THR A 48 13.46 7.01 18.08
N ALA A 49 14.46 7.58 17.39
CA ALA A 49 14.51 9.02 17.06
C ALA A 49 13.26 9.55 16.32
N ARG A 50 12.49 8.65 15.66
CA ARG A 50 11.19 8.96 15.02
C ARG A 50 10.05 9.23 16.01
N HIS A 51 10.04 8.60 17.18
CA HIS A 51 9.03 8.87 18.21
C HIS A 51 9.28 10.19 18.96
N ALA A 52 10.53 10.65 19.04
CA ALA A 52 10.88 11.93 19.67
C ALA A 52 10.34 13.15 18.91
N ILE A 53 10.40 13.14 17.57
CA ILE A 53 9.90 14.24 16.72
C ILE A 53 8.37 14.33 16.75
N GLN A 54 7.69 13.19 16.77
CA GLN A 54 6.22 13.13 16.73
C GLN A 54 5.58 13.49 18.08
N ARG A 55 6.28 13.22 19.21
CA ARG A 55 5.81 13.55 20.56
C ARG A 55 5.84 15.06 20.84
N GLY A 56 6.78 15.81 20.26
CA GLY A 56 6.90 17.27 20.45
C GLY A 56 5.96 18.15 19.61
N ARG A 57 5.30 17.60 18.57
CA ARG A 57 4.39 18.37 17.68
C ARG A 57 3.10 17.61 17.34
N ARG A 58 2.67 16.69 18.22
CA ARG A 58 1.50 15.82 18.00
C ARG A 58 0.25 16.63 17.68
N ASP A 59 0.02 17.74 18.40
CA ASP A 59 -1.15 18.59 18.24
C ASP A 59 -1.16 19.32 16.88
N VAL A 60 0.01 19.72 16.38
CA VAL A 60 0.14 20.34 15.05
C VAL A 60 -0.23 19.33 13.97
N TRP A 61 0.31 18.11 14.05
CA TRP A 61 0.01 17.06 13.09
C TRP A 61 -1.45 16.59 13.18
N LEU A 62 -2.03 16.59 14.39
CA LEU A 62 -3.46 16.32 14.58
C LEU A 62 -4.31 17.40 13.91
N GLY A 63 -3.97 18.68 14.13
CA GLY A 63 -4.64 19.81 13.48
C GLY A 63 -4.56 19.74 11.96
N VAL A 64 -3.39 19.41 11.39
CA VAL A 64 -3.22 19.17 9.95
C VAL A 64 -4.11 18.01 9.48
N SER A 65 -4.09 16.87 10.17
CA SER A 65 -4.91 15.72 9.80
C SER A 65 -6.42 16.00 9.87
N ILE A 66 -6.88 16.78 10.85
CA ILE A 66 -8.28 17.24 10.93
C ILE A 66 -8.60 18.16 9.75
N GLY A 67 -7.73 19.12 9.44
CA GLY A 67 -7.90 20.01 8.29
C GLY A 67 -7.99 19.24 6.97
N LEU A 68 -7.13 18.24 6.77
CA LEU A 68 -7.14 17.36 5.61
C LEU A 68 -8.39 16.47 5.55
N LEU A 69 -8.89 16.00 6.70
CA LEU A 69 -10.16 15.27 6.77
C LEU A 69 -11.34 16.13 6.33
N LEU A 70 -11.44 17.36 6.83
CA LEU A 70 -12.50 18.29 6.41
C LEU A 70 -12.41 18.60 4.92
N LEU A 71 -11.20 18.80 4.40
CA LEU A 71 -10.99 19.00 2.96
C LEU A 71 -11.35 17.77 2.14
N ALA A 72 -11.00 16.57 2.61
CA ALA A 72 -11.37 15.30 1.97
C ALA A 72 -12.89 15.13 1.93
N LEU A 73 -13.60 15.42 3.03
CA LEU A 73 -15.06 15.38 3.08
C LEU A 73 -15.70 16.39 2.12
N GLY A 74 -15.21 17.63 2.10
CA GLY A 74 -15.66 18.66 1.16
C GLY A 74 -15.46 18.22 -0.29
N LEU A 75 -14.26 17.74 -0.64
CA LEU A 75 -13.98 17.21 -1.97
C LEU A 75 -14.88 16.01 -2.30
N ALA A 76 -15.07 15.08 -1.37
CA ALA A 76 -15.89 13.89 -1.58
C ALA A 76 -17.33 14.25 -1.98
N THR A 77 -17.91 15.30 -1.40
CA THR A 77 -19.27 15.75 -1.76
C THR A 77 -19.39 16.28 -3.17
N VAL A 78 -18.31 16.80 -3.76
CA VAL A 78 -18.32 17.39 -5.10
C VAL A 78 -17.73 16.46 -6.17
N THR A 79 -16.87 15.51 -5.81
CA THR A 79 -16.21 14.60 -6.76
C THR A 79 -16.83 13.21 -6.84
N LEU A 80 -17.34 12.67 -5.73
CA LEU A 80 -17.78 11.27 -5.70
C LEU A 80 -19.20 11.12 -6.22
N ASN A 81 -19.37 10.24 -7.20
CA ASN A 81 -20.68 9.73 -7.58
C ASN A 81 -21.21 8.73 -6.52
N ALA A 82 -22.49 8.37 -6.62
CA ALA A 82 -23.15 7.47 -5.66
C ALA A 82 -22.43 6.11 -5.50
N ARG A 83 -21.85 5.56 -6.58
CA ARG A 83 -21.11 4.28 -6.51
C ARG A 83 -19.81 4.44 -5.76
N ALA A 84 -19.10 5.54 -5.99
CA ALA A 84 -17.85 5.86 -5.31
C ALA A 84 -18.08 6.13 -3.81
N TRP A 85 -19.22 6.73 -3.44
CA TRP A 85 -19.64 6.87 -2.04
C TRP A 85 -19.86 5.51 -1.37
N ILE A 86 -20.62 4.61 -2.00
CA ILE A 86 -20.86 3.27 -1.46
C ILE A 86 -19.55 2.49 -1.35
N GLY A 87 -18.75 2.45 -2.42
CA GLY A 87 -17.46 1.76 -2.42
C GLY A 87 -16.48 2.36 -1.41
N GLY A 88 -16.46 3.69 -1.26
CA GLY A 88 -15.68 4.38 -0.23
C GLY A 88 -16.11 4.01 1.19
N GLY A 89 -17.42 3.93 1.45
CA GLY A 89 -17.97 3.46 2.72
C GLY A 89 -17.60 2.01 3.03
N VAL A 90 -17.64 1.13 2.02
CA VAL A 90 -17.19 -0.27 2.16
C VAL A 90 -15.70 -0.33 2.48
N LEU A 91 -14.86 0.42 1.76
CA LEU A 91 -13.42 0.47 2.04
C LEU A 91 -13.13 1.01 3.43
N LEU A 92 -13.81 2.08 3.84
CA LEU A 92 -13.68 2.62 5.20
C LEU A 92 -14.08 1.57 6.25
N GLY A 93 -15.16 0.83 6.02
CA GLY A 93 -15.58 -0.27 6.87
C GLY A 93 -14.51 -1.37 6.97
N LEU A 94 -13.93 -1.79 5.84
CA LEU A 94 -12.84 -2.77 5.80
C LEU A 94 -11.59 -2.26 6.56
N THR A 95 -11.23 -0.99 6.38
CA THR A 95 -10.13 -0.36 7.12
C THR A 95 -10.41 -0.29 8.61
N ALA A 96 -11.63 0.05 9.02
CA ALA A 96 -12.02 0.11 10.43
C ALA A 96 -12.03 -1.28 11.08
N VAL A 97 -12.52 -2.31 10.37
CA VAL A 97 -12.44 -3.70 10.81
C VAL A 97 -10.98 -4.13 10.94
N HIS A 98 -10.13 -3.78 9.96
CA HIS A 98 -8.70 -4.04 10.04
C HIS A 98 -8.07 -3.42 11.28
N PHE A 99 -8.28 -2.13 11.53
CA PHE A 99 -7.78 -1.48 12.74
C PHE A 99 -8.33 -2.13 14.01
N GLY A 100 -9.62 -2.49 14.03
CA GLY A 100 -10.22 -3.10 15.21
C GLY A 100 -9.65 -4.49 15.51
N VAL A 101 -9.45 -5.31 14.48
CA VAL A 101 -8.80 -6.62 14.64
C VAL A 101 -7.34 -6.45 15.04
N THR A 102 -6.61 -5.55 14.39
CA THR A 102 -5.19 -5.33 14.66
C THR A 102 -4.97 -4.81 16.07
N HIS A 103 -5.73 -3.80 16.52
CA HIS A 103 -5.46 -3.11 17.79
C HIS A 103 -6.26 -3.65 19.00
N TRP A 104 -7.51 -4.09 18.82
CA TRP A 104 -8.32 -4.57 19.94
C TRP A 104 -8.33 -6.09 20.11
N TRP A 105 -7.93 -6.87 19.09
CA TRP A 105 -7.96 -8.33 19.17
C TRP A 105 -6.62 -8.99 18.79
N PRO A 106 -5.54 -8.79 19.57
CA PRO A 106 -4.21 -9.29 19.24
C PRO A 106 -4.15 -10.81 19.03
N SER A 107 -5.00 -11.59 19.71
CA SER A 107 -5.05 -13.05 19.56
C SER A 107 -5.52 -13.55 18.18
N LEU A 108 -6.17 -12.69 17.37
CA LEU A 108 -6.51 -12.98 15.98
C LEU A 108 -5.38 -12.62 15.00
N ARG A 109 -4.35 -11.88 15.41
CA ARG A 109 -3.20 -11.49 14.55
C ARG A 109 -2.44 -12.69 13.98
N CYS A 110 -2.44 -13.83 14.67
CA CYS A 110 -1.34 -14.80 14.53
C CYS A 110 -1.58 -16.02 13.66
N ARG A 111 -2.79 -16.27 13.11
CA ARG A 111 -3.07 -17.62 12.56
C ARG A 111 -3.14 -17.72 11.04
N PHE A 112 -3.66 -16.73 10.32
CA PHE A 112 -4.02 -16.96 8.91
C PHE A 112 -3.60 -15.88 7.91
N TRP A 113 -3.23 -14.66 8.32
CA TRP A 113 -2.99 -13.58 7.34
C TRP A 113 -2.11 -12.44 7.88
N PRO A 114 -0.95 -12.12 7.27
CA PRO A 114 -0.13 -10.98 7.68
C PRO A 114 -0.87 -9.66 7.41
N LYS A 115 -0.84 -8.73 8.37
CA LYS A 115 -1.57 -7.45 8.30
C LYS A 115 -1.25 -6.65 7.03
N GLU A 116 -0.03 -6.79 6.53
CA GLU A 116 0.52 -6.11 5.36
C GLU A 116 -0.27 -6.41 4.08
N TRP A 117 -0.82 -7.62 3.95
CA TRP A 117 -1.63 -8.02 2.81
C TRP A 117 -2.99 -7.35 2.77
N HIS A 118 -3.62 -7.14 3.93
CA HIS A 118 -4.86 -6.37 4.00
C HIS A 118 -4.60 -4.91 3.61
N VAL A 119 -3.55 -4.29 4.14
CA VAL A 119 -3.19 -2.90 3.83
C VAL A 119 -2.91 -2.72 2.34
N GLY A 120 -2.12 -3.63 1.74
CA GLY A 120 -1.83 -3.60 0.31
C GLY A 120 -3.09 -3.71 -0.56
N LEU A 121 -4.00 -4.63 -0.24
CA LEU A 121 -5.27 -4.80 -0.95
C LEU A 121 -6.19 -3.58 -0.81
N VAL A 122 -6.40 -3.09 0.42
CA VAL A 122 -7.24 -1.91 0.67
C VAL A 122 -6.69 -0.69 -0.05
N PHE A 123 -5.36 -0.50 -0.04
CA PHE A 123 -4.73 0.61 -0.73
C PHE A 123 -4.90 0.53 -2.26
N SER A 124 -4.73 -0.66 -2.83
CA SER A 124 -4.93 -0.88 -4.26
C SER A 124 -6.40 -0.64 -4.68
N LEU A 125 -7.35 -1.16 -3.89
CA LEU A 125 -8.77 -0.90 -4.12
C LEU A 125 -9.12 0.59 -3.98
N GLY A 126 -8.52 1.29 -3.02
CA GLY A 126 -8.64 2.75 -2.88
C GLY A 126 -8.15 3.49 -4.12
N CYS A 127 -7.02 3.06 -4.70
CA CYS A 127 -6.51 3.63 -5.95
C CYS A 127 -7.44 3.37 -7.15
N ALA A 128 -8.15 2.23 -7.16
CA ALA A 128 -9.05 1.85 -8.25
C ALA A 128 -10.47 2.39 -8.09
N LEU A 129 -10.87 2.81 -6.88
CA LEU A 129 -12.26 3.12 -6.53
C LEU A 129 -12.88 4.17 -7.48
N GLN A 130 -12.21 5.32 -7.65
CA GLN A 130 -12.74 6.39 -8.51
C GLN A 130 -12.79 5.93 -9.98
N VAL A 131 -11.75 5.25 -10.46
CA VAL A 131 -11.67 4.72 -11.83
C VAL A 131 -12.83 3.76 -12.11
N TRP A 132 -13.04 2.79 -11.22
CA TRP A 132 -14.15 1.84 -11.30
C TRP A 132 -15.50 2.54 -11.26
N SER A 133 -15.67 3.55 -10.39
CA SER A 133 -16.95 4.22 -10.24
C SER A 133 -17.40 4.95 -11.51
N VAL A 134 -16.45 5.48 -12.28
CA VAL A 134 -16.67 6.21 -13.54
C VAL A 134 -16.97 5.23 -14.68
N ALA A 135 -16.26 4.12 -14.75
CA ALA A 135 -16.38 3.13 -15.83
C ALA A 135 -16.51 1.68 -15.29
N PRO A 136 -17.64 1.34 -14.64
CA PRO A 136 -17.82 0.06 -13.97
C PRO A 136 -17.90 -1.13 -14.93
N SER A 137 -18.28 -0.91 -16.20
CA SER A 137 -18.31 -1.93 -17.24
C SER A 137 -16.94 -2.54 -17.55
N ASN A 138 -15.87 -1.78 -17.29
CA ASN A 138 -14.50 -2.15 -17.63
C ASN A 138 -13.74 -2.71 -16.41
N TRP A 139 -14.45 -3.10 -15.36
CA TRP A 139 -13.86 -3.63 -14.12
C TRP A 139 -13.02 -4.89 -14.35
N SER A 140 -13.39 -5.74 -15.31
CA SER A 140 -12.63 -6.95 -15.64
C SER A 140 -11.18 -6.64 -16.02
N SER A 141 -10.95 -5.55 -16.75
CA SER A 141 -9.62 -5.07 -17.15
C SER A 141 -8.80 -4.54 -15.98
N LEU A 142 -9.46 -4.07 -14.91
CA LEU A 142 -8.80 -3.60 -13.69
C LEU A 142 -8.46 -4.72 -12.72
N LEU A 143 -9.18 -5.84 -12.75
CA LEU A 143 -9.07 -6.87 -11.72
C LEU A 143 -7.63 -7.35 -11.56
N LEU A 144 -6.97 -7.69 -12.65
CA LEU A 144 -5.60 -8.19 -12.62
C LEU A 144 -4.58 -7.11 -12.20
N PRO A 145 -4.55 -5.89 -12.78
CA PRO A 145 -3.71 -4.80 -12.32
C PRO A 145 -3.90 -4.43 -10.84
N VAL A 146 -5.15 -4.40 -10.36
CA VAL A 146 -5.48 -4.07 -8.97
C VAL A 146 -5.00 -5.15 -8.02
N LEU A 147 -5.23 -6.43 -8.34
CA LEU A 147 -4.73 -7.54 -7.53
C LEU A 147 -3.20 -7.60 -7.55
N GLY A 148 -2.58 -7.44 -8.71
CA GLY A 148 -1.13 -7.42 -8.86
C GLY A 148 -0.47 -6.29 -8.08
N PHE A 149 -1.02 -5.08 -8.17
CA PHE A 149 -0.54 -3.94 -7.38
C PHE A 149 -0.78 -4.12 -5.88
N GLY A 150 -1.94 -4.66 -5.48
CA GLY A 150 -2.23 -4.95 -4.08
C GLY A 150 -1.25 -5.95 -3.47
N ALA A 151 -0.94 -7.02 -4.22
CA ALA A 151 0.08 -8.00 -3.84
C ALA A 151 1.49 -7.38 -3.79
N LEU A 152 1.83 -6.50 -4.75
CA LEU A 152 3.10 -5.79 -4.74
C LEU A 152 3.24 -4.88 -3.50
N CYS A 153 2.21 -4.12 -3.15
CA CYS A 153 2.22 -3.30 -1.94
C CYS A 153 2.37 -4.16 -0.68
N ALA A 154 1.63 -5.28 -0.61
CA ALA A 154 1.74 -6.23 0.49
C ALA A 154 3.17 -6.78 0.65
N LEU A 155 3.80 -7.18 -0.45
CA LEU A 155 5.18 -7.67 -0.46
C LEU A 155 6.17 -6.58 -0.08
N SER A 156 6.00 -5.36 -0.59
CA SER A 156 6.86 -4.22 -0.24
C SER A 156 6.82 -3.94 1.27
N CYS A 157 5.62 -3.83 1.85
CA CYS A 157 5.44 -3.65 3.29
C CYS A 157 6.01 -4.83 4.11
N SER A 158 5.84 -6.07 3.63
CA SER A 158 6.38 -7.27 4.27
C SER A 158 7.92 -7.28 4.27
N HIS A 159 8.55 -6.88 3.16
CA HIS A 159 10.01 -6.79 3.03
C HIS A 159 10.56 -5.71 3.95
N ILE A 160 9.94 -4.53 3.95
CA ILE A 160 10.32 -3.44 4.86
C ILE A 160 10.29 -3.96 6.30
N THR A 161 9.15 -4.52 6.74
CA THR A 161 8.97 -5.05 8.10
C THR A 161 10.05 -6.09 8.45
N LYS A 162 10.31 -7.05 7.56
CA LYS A 162 11.40 -8.03 7.72
C LYS A 162 12.75 -7.36 7.93
N TRP A 163 13.11 -6.38 7.10
CA TRP A 163 14.39 -5.68 7.20
C TRP A 163 14.50 -4.79 8.45
N GLU A 164 13.41 -4.16 8.89
CA GLU A 164 13.40 -3.39 10.14
C GLU A 164 13.65 -4.30 11.34
N GLN A 165 12.97 -5.45 11.39
CA GLN A 165 13.06 -6.37 12.52
C GLN A 165 14.42 -7.06 12.59
N LEU A 166 14.98 -7.48 11.45
CA LEU A 166 16.34 -8.03 11.39
C LEU A 166 17.40 -7.02 11.86
N ALA A 167 17.17 -5.72 11.63
CA ALA A 167 18.10 -4.67 12.05
C ALA A 167 17.97 -4.30 13.54
N LEU A 168 16.80 -4.54 14.14
CA LEU A 168 16.51 -4.19 15.53
C LEU A 168 16.80 -5.32 16.53
N ASP A 169 17.01 -6.56 16.08
CA ASP A 169 17.31 -7.75 16.91
C ASP A 169 16.47 -7.83 18.20
N GLN A 170 15.19 -7.49 18.09
CA GLN A 170 14.25 -7.45 19.21
C GLN A 170 13.28 -8.62 19.13
N ASN A 171 13.25 -9.41 20.21
CA ASN A 171 12.25 -10.42 20.52
C ASN A 171 10.86 -9.78 20.74
N ASP A 172 10.30 -9.16 19.71
CA ASP A 172 8.90 -8.74 19.71
C ASP A 172 8.02 -9.96 19.38
N PRO A 173 7.23 -10.49 20.33
CA PRO A 173 6.39 -11.66 20.10
C PRO A 173 5.32 -11.45 19.01
N ASP A 174 5.00 -10.20 18.66
CA ASP A 174 4.04 -9.82 17.58
C ASP A 174 4.73 -9.57 16.23
N SER A 175 6.03 -9.80 16.15
CA SER A 175 6.84 -9.65 14.93
C SER A 175 6.42 -10.66 13.85
N LEU A 176 6.24 -10.19 12.61
CA LEU A 176 6.06 -11.01 11.39
C LEU A 176 7.07 -12.19 11.31
N LEU A 177 8.31 -12.00 11.77
CA LEU A 177 9.34 -13.06 11.89
C LEU A 177 8.95 -14.17 12.87
N ASN A 178 8.31 -13.83 13.99
CA ASN A 178 7.91 -14.75 15.05
C ASN A 178 6.56 -15.42 14.76
N SER A 179 5.62 -14.71 14.13
CA SER A 179 4.30 -15.25 13.80
C SER A 179 4.31 -16.12 12.53
N HIS A 180 5.14 -15.80 11.52
CA HIS A 180 5.16 -16.50 10.24
C HIS A 180 6.59 -16.73 9.67
N PRO A 181 7.45 -17.52 10.35
CA PRO A 181 8.85 -17.70 9.97
C PRO A 181 9.03 -18.31 8.57
N VAL A 182 8.13 -19.20 8.16
CA VAL A 182 8.15 -19.80 6.82
C VAL A 182 7.83 -18.76 5.74
N PHE A 183 6.82 -17.92 5.97
CA PHE A 183 6.45 -16.85 5.04
C PHE A 183 7.61 -15.87 4.85
N VAL A 184 8.24 -15.45 5.95
CA VAL A 184 9.36 -14.51 5.90
C VAL A 184 10.59 -15.11 5.21
N ARG A 185 10.85 -16.42 5.40
CA ARG A 185 11.93 -17.13 4.72
C ARG A 185 11.71 -17.22 3.20
N HIS A 186 10.47 -17.35 2.76
CA HIS A 186 10.11 -17.50 1.35
C HIS A 186 9.63 -16.20 0.69
N LEU A 187 9.80 -15.05 1.35
CA LEU A 187 9.29 -13.76 0.86
C LEU A 187 9.84 -13.37 -0.52
N SER A 188 11.13 -13.59 -0.75
CA SER A 188 11.76 -13.36 -2.06
C SER A 188 11.18 -14.27 -3.16
N TRP A 189 10.83 -15.51 -2.84
CA TRP A 189 10.17 -16.43 -3.78
C TRP A 189 8.76 -15.96 -4.14
N PHE A 190 8.01 -15.39 -3.20
CA PHE A 190 6.74 -14.75 -3.51
C PHE A 190 6.92 -13.55 -4.44
N GLY A 191 7.96 -12.73 -4.22
CA GLY A 191 8.34 -11.65 -5.13
C GLY A 191 8.69 -12.14 -6.55
N ILE A 192 9.48 -13.21 -6.66
CA ILE A 192 9.81 -13.82 -7.95
C ILE A 192 8.55 -14.38 -8.64
N ALA A 193 7.72 -15.12 -7.90
CA ALA A 193 6.50 -15.70 -8.43
C ALA A 193 5.53 -14.63 -8.93
N LEU A 194 5.29 -13.58 -8.13
CA LEU A 194 4.46 -12.44 -8.53
C LEU A 194 5.06 -11.76 -9.76
N GLY A 195 6.38 -11.56 -9.77
CA GLY A 195 7.11 -10.95 -10.87
C GLY A 195 6.90 -11.69 -12.20
N LEU A 196 7.13 -13.00 -12.19
CA LEU A 196 6.96 -13.87 -13.36
C LEU A 196 5.50 -13.95 -13.79
N LEU A 197 4.55 -14.11 -12.86
CA LEU A 197 3.12 -14.15 -13.17
C LEU A 197 2.63 -12.83 -13.77
N ALA A 198 3.12 -11.70 -13.28
CA ALA A 198 2.77 -10.40 -13.83
C ALA A 198 3.31 -10.23 -15.26
N LEU A 199 4.57 -10.63 -15.49
CA LEU A 199 5.17 -10.57 -16.83
C LEU A 199 4.49 -11.52 -17.82
N THR A 200 4.11 -12.73 -17.41
CA THR A 200 3.37 -13.64 -18.28
C THR A 200 1.97 -13.11 -18.59
N ALA A 201 1.28 -12.54 -17.60
CA ALA A 201 -0.02 -11.94 -17.82
C ALA A 201 0.04 -10.69 -18.71
N ALA A 202 1.14 -9.93 -18.66
CA ALA A 202 1.39 -8.81 -19.56
C ALA A 202 1.44 -9.22 -21.05
N VAL A 203 1.76 -10.48 -21.38
CA VAL A 203 1.76 -10.95 -22.78
C VAL A 203 0.35 -10.99 -23.36
N PHE A 204 -0.66 -11.22 -22.53
CA PHE A 204 -2.05 -11.42 -22.97
C PHE A 204 -2.94 -10.17 -22.80
N GLY A 205 -2.45 -9.14 -22.10
CA GLY A 205 -3.21 -7.92 -21.83
C GLY A 205 -3.23 -6.93 -22.99
N GLN A 206 -4.14 -5.95 -22.93
CA GLN A 206 -4.12 -4.78 -23.82
C GLN A 206 -3.02 -3.80 -23.41
N ALA A 207 -2.52 -2.95 -24.32
CA ALA A 207 -1.33 -2.10 -24.09
C ALA A 207 -1.23 -1.44 -22.70
N ALA A 208 -2.30 -0.83 -22.20
CA ALA A 208 -2.31 -0.20 -20.88
C ALA A 208 -2.29 -1.22 -19.71
N GLU A 209 -2.93 -2.38 -19.85
CA GLU A 209 -2.83 -3.50 -18.91
C GLU A 209 -1.41 -4.10 -18.93
N GLN A 210 -0.81 -4.23 -20.12
CA GLN A 210 0.57 -4.70 -20.26
C GLN A 210 1.52 -3.80 -19.48
N HIS A 211 1.37 -2.47 -19.61
CA HIS A 211 2.19 -1.52 -18.85
C HIS A 211 2.01 -1.69 -17.34
N ALA A 212 0.77 -1.81 -16.86
CA ALA A 212 0.52 -2.04 -15.44
C ALA A 212 1.20 -3.31 -14.95
N MET A 213 1.09 -4.40 -15.72
CA MET A 213 1.64 -5.69 -15.31
C MET A 213 3.15 -5.78 -15.46
N VAL A 214 3.76 -5.14 -16.46
CA VAL A 214 5.22 -4.99 -16.55
C VAL A 214 5.75 -4.19 -15.36
N ALA A 215 5.09 -3.10 -14.97
CA ALA A 215 5.48 -2.33 -13.79
C ALA A 215 5.42 -3.17 -12.50
N VAL A 216 4.34 -3.96 -12.30
CA VAL A 216 4.26 -4.91 -11.19
C VAL A 216 5.40 -5.91 -11.24
N GLY A 217 5.65 -6.49 -12.42
CA GLY A 217 6.68 -7.49 -12.67
C GLY A 217 8.09 -7.00 -12.30
N LEU A 218 8.48 -5.85 -12.85
CA LEU A 218 9.78 -5.23 -12.59
C LEU A 218 9.96 -4.87 -11.12
N SER A 219 8.91 -4.32 -10.48
CA SER A 219 8.96 -3.97 -9.05
C SER A 219 9.13 -5.19 -8.16
N ALA A 220 8.37 -6.25 -8.41
CA ALA A 220 8.39 -7.46 -7.60
C ALA A 220 9.72 -8.21 -7.73
N LEU A 221 10.28 -8.30 -8.94
CA LEU A 221 11.60 -8.86 -9.18
C LEU A 221 12.70 -7.99 -8.56
N GLY A 222 12.57 -6.66 -8.63
CA GLY A 222 13.47 -5.72 -7.96
C GLY A 222 13.48 -5.89 -6.44
N LEU A 223 12.31 -6.04 -5.81
CA LEU A 223 12.18 -6.34 -4.38
C LEU A 223 12.87 -7.66 -4.00
N ALA A 224 12.64 -8.73 -4.78
CA ALA A 224 13.29 -10.02 -4.53
C ALA A 224 14.82 -9.93 -4.66
N TRP A 225 15.31 -9.17 -5.66
CA TRP A 225 16.73 -8.92 -5.87
C TRP A 225 17.37 -8.12 -4.73
N LEU A 226 16.65 -7.14 -4.18
CA LEU A 226 17.07 -6.36 -3.00
C LEU A 226 17.15 -7.25 -1.76
N ASP A 227 16.16 -8.12 -1.53
CA ASP A 227 16.13 -9.01 -0.36
C ASP A 227 17.27 -10.04 -0.36
N ASP A 228 17.66 -10.53 -1.54
CA ASP A 228 18.83 -11.39 -1.74
C ASP A 228 20.15 -10.67 -1.40
N ARG A 229 20.21 -9.35 -1.61
CA ARG A 229 21.39 -8.52 -1.33
C ARG A 229 21.26 -7.68 -0.07
N ARG A 230 20.30 -7.99 0.81
CA ARG A 230 19.99 -7.16 1.98
C ARG A 230 21.21 -6.91 2.88
N GLU A 231 22.13 -7.87 2.99
CA GLU A 231 23.34 -7.77 3.81
C GLU A 231 24.36 -6.74 3.28
N LYS A 232 24.23 -6.32 2.02
CA LYS A 232 25.12 -5.34 1.38
C LYS A 232 24.69 -3.89 1.57
N TYR A 233 23.46 -3.66 2.04
CA TYR A 233 22.84 -2.34 2.06
C TYR A 233 22.34 -1.99 3.46
N SER A 234 22.27 -0.68 3.77
CA SER A 234 21.64 -0.23 5.00
C SER A 234 20.13 -0.46 4.94
N THR A 235 19.51 -0.67 6.11
CA THR A 235 18.06 -0.82 6.23
C THR A 235 17.30 0.38 5.66
N GLU A 236 17.84 1.60 5.83
CA GLU A 236 17.24 2.81 5.25
C GLU A 236 17.27 2.79 3.71
N TYR A 237 18.40 2.41 3.11
CA TYR A 237 18.51 2.29 1.66
C TYR A 237 17.51 1.27 1.09
N LEU A 238 17.41 0.11 1.73
CA LEU A 238 16.47 -0.94 1.30
C LEU A 238 15.02 -0.44 1.31
N ARG A 239 14.62 0.31 2.34
CA ARG A 239 13.27 0.91 2.42
C ARG A 239 13.00 1.89 1.29
N ILE A 240 13.92 2.84 1.08
CA ILE A 240 13.78 3.85 0.03
C ILE A 240 13.67 3.16 -1.34
N MET A 241 14.45 2.12 -1.58
CA MET A 241 14.39 1.37 -2.85
C MET A 241 13.12 0.55 -3.01
N ALA A 242 12.58 -0.02 -1.92
CA ALA A 242 11.30 -0.71 -1.96
C ALA A 242 10.14 0.25 -2.31
N ASP A 243 10.13 1.43 -1.73
CA ASP A 243 9.14 2.48 -2.06
C ASP A 243 9.34 3.00 -3.50
N PHE A 244 10.59 3.22 -3.91
CA PHE A 244 10.92 3.66 -5.26
C PHE A 244 10.49 2.64 -6.34
N GLY A 245 10.53 1.35 -6.01
CA GLY A 245 10.00 0.28 -6.88
C GLY A 245 8.54 0.53 -7.26
N LEU A 246 7.71 1.09 -6.37
CA LEU A 246 6.32 1.40 -6.67
C LEU A 246 6.15 2.54 -7.69
N TYR A 247 7.22 3.24 -8.08
CA TYR A 247 7.18 4.28 -9.12
C TYR A 247 7.48 3.76 -10.52
N THR A 248 7.71 2.45 -10.69
CA THR A 248 7.98 1.82 -12.00
C THR A 248 6.97 2.13 -13.12
N PRO A 249 5.66 2.39 -12.88
CA PRO A 249 4.78 2.82 -13.97
C PRO A 249 5.23 4.10 -14.68
N LEU A 250 5.94 5.01 -13.99
CA LEU A 250 6.45 6.24 -14.57
C LEU A 250 7.43 5.98 -15.72
N LEU A 251 8.22 4.91 -15.64
CA LEU A 251 9.13 4.52 -16.71
C LEU A 251 8.35 4.20 -17.98
N LEU A 252 7.20 3.54 -17.86
CA LEU A 252 6.36 3.12 -18.98
C LEU A 252 5.47 4.26 -19.50
N PHE A 253 5.15 5.24 -18.66
CA PHE A 253 4.51 6.49 -19.11
C PHE A 253 5.37 7.25 -20.13
N ALA A 254 6.69 7.25 -19.94
CA ALA A 254 7.60 7.93 -20.86
C ALA A 254 7.65 7.29 -22.26
N PHE A 255 7.36 5.99 -22.37
CA PHE A 255 7.38 5.25 -23.64
C PHE A 255 5.99 5.10 -24.29
N SER A 256 4.95 5.66 -23.68
CA SER A 256 3.56 5.61 -24.17
C SER A 256 3.06 6.96 -24.72
N GLY A 257 3.99 7.85 -25.08
CA GLY A 257 3.73 9.13 -25.75
C GLY A 257 3.57 8.99 -27.26
#